data_AF-A0A2N2NJI1-F1
#
_entry.id   AF-A0A2N2NJI1-F1
#
_cell.length_a   1.000
_cell.length_b   1.000
_cell.length_c   1.000
_cell.angle_alpha   90.00
_cell.angle_beta   90.00
_cell.angle_gamma   90.00
#
_symmetry.space_group_name_H-M   'P 1'
#
loop_
_entity.id
_entity.type
_entity.pdbx_description
1 polymer ?
#
loop_
_entity_poly.entity_id
_entity_poly.type
_entity_poly.pdbx_seq_one_letter_code
_entity_poly.pdbx_strand_id
1 'polypeptide(L)'
;MNPNTNDYSNILIIGDFLTFLVVILIGFANHNSQFDLLRVLANWLPLCLAWGMAAPMLGLWNKSQPTFLMNWWRVIWAAILSVPLAVVIRGFILNTPTIGIFVLVMMAFSILGLLIWRLIWQLFLRQKS
;
A
#
# COMPACT_ATOMS: atom_id res chain seq x y z
N MET A 1 26.96 21.29 4.55
CA MET A 1 25.80 20.54 4.05
C MET A 1 25.72 19.24 4.84
N ASN A 2 24.65 19.03 5.61
CA ASN A 2 24.54 17.92 6.55
C ASN A 2 23.93 16.69 5.83
N PRO A 3 24.66 15.60 5.60
CA PRO A 3 24.17 14.48 4.80
C PRO A 3 23.53 13.42 5.70
N ASN A 4 22.46 13.75 6.44
CA ASN A 4 21.84 12.77 7.35
C ASN A 4 20.41 13.14 7.80
N THR A 5 19.50 13.43 6.87
CA THR A 5 18.09 13.61 7.24
C THR A 5 17.14 12.90 6.29
N ASN A 6 16.58 11.78 6.74
CA ASN A 6 15.25 11.22 6.37
C ASN A 6 15.12 10.12 5.30
N ASP A 7 16.19 9.60 4.70
CA ASP A 7 16.06 8.69 3.55
C ASP A 7 15.26 7.39 3.85
N TYR A 8 15.35 6.85 5.06
CA TYR A 8 14.63 5.62 5.43
C TYR A 8 13.11 5.75 5.39
N SER A 9 12.58 6.94 5.72
CA SER A 9 11.14 7.21 5.67
C SER A 9 10.68 7.28 4.20
N ASN A 10 11.47 7.90 3.33
CA ASN A 10 11.16 8.01 1.92
C ASN A 10 11.18 6.64 1.20
N ILE A 11 12.19 5.82 1.45
CA ILE A 11 12.28 4.47 0.87
C ILE A 11 11.10 3.60 1.31
N LEU A 12 10.71 3.69 2.59
CA LEU A 12 9.56 2.97 3.14
C LEU A 12 8.26 3.35 2.42
N ILE A 13 8.00 4.66 2.27
CA ILE A 13 6.81 5.21 1.61
C ILE A 13 6.77 4.82 0.13
N ILE A 14 7.88 5.02 -0.59
CA ILE A 14 7.99 4.66 -2.01
C ILE A 14 7.73 3.16 -2.17
N GLY A 15 8.31 2.33 -1.31
CA GLY A 15 8.09 0.90 -1.36
C GLY A 15 6.67 0.47 -1.03
N ASP A 16 5.93 1.17 -0.14
CA ASP A 16 4.50 0.90 0.05
C ASP A 16 3.72 1.14 -1.26
N PHE A 17 3.98 2.26 -1.93
CA PHE A 17 3.31 2.60 -3.18
C PHE A 17 3.67 1.65 -4.32
N LEU A 18 4.94 1.26 -4.44
CA LEU A 18 5.38 0.24 -5.39
C LEU A 18 4.77 -1.13 -5.09
N THR A 19 4.64 -1.49 -3.82
CA THR A 19 3.97 -2.73 -3.41
C THR A 19 2.53 -2.77 -3.91
N PHE A 20 1.77 -1.69 -3.76
CA PHE A 20 0.43 -1.61 -4.34
C PHE A 20 0.42 -1.74 -5.85
N LEU A 21 1.37 -1.09 -6.55
CA LEU A 21 1.48 -1.20 -8.00
C LEU A 21 1.71 -2.65 -8.42
N VAL A 22 2.63 -3.36 -7.77
CA VAL A 22 2.92 -4.78 -8.03
C VAL A 22 1.69 -5.65 -7.79
N VAL A 23 0.98 -5.47 -6.67
CA VAL A 23 -0.25 -6.21 -6.37
C VAL A 23 -1.31 -6.01 -7.46
N ILE A 24 -1.49 -4.77 -7.93
CA ILE A 24 -2.44 -4.45 -9.00
C ILE A 24 -2.03 -5.13 -10.31
N LEU A 25 -0.76 -5.03 -10.71
CA LEU A 25 -0.27 -5.65 -11.94
C LEU A 25 -0.42 -7.18 -11.92
N ILE A 26 -0.14 -7.82 -10.79
CA ILE A 26 -0.37 -9.27 -10.60
C ILE A 26 -1.87 -9.58 -10.73
N GLY A 27 -2.75 -8.77 -10.14
CA GLY A 27 -4.19 -8.92 -10.28
C GLY A 27 -4.67 -8.86 -11.74
N PHE A 28 -4.15 -7.90 -12.52
CA PHE A 28 -4.46 -7.79 -13.95
C PHE A 28 -4.01 -9.03 -14.73
N ALA A 29 -2.79 -9.51 -14.47
CA ALA A 29 -2.24 -10.70 -15.11
C ALA A 29 -3.09 -11.94 -14.80
N ASN A 30 -3.51 -12.12 -13.54
CA ASN A 30 -4.34 -13.25 -13.12
C ASN A 30 -5.76 -13.23 -13.70
N HIS A 31 -6.29 -12.06 -14.05
CA HIS A 31 -7.59 -11.94 -14.70
C HIS A 31 -7.54 -12.08 -16.23
N ASN A 32 -6.38 -12.44 -16.81
CA ASN A 32 -6.15 -12.47 -18.26
C ASN A 32 -6.66 -11.19 -18.96
N SER A 33 -6.62 -10.07 -18.24
CA SER A 33 -7.12 -8.80 -18.73
C SER A 33 -6.10 -8.19 -19.67
N GLN A 34 -6.56 -7.60 -20.76
CA GLN A 34 -5.72 -6.71 -21.56
C GLN A 34 -5.19 -5.59 -20.66
N PHE A 35 -3.92 -5.25 -20.82
CA PHE A 35 -3.33 -4.14 -20.08
C PHE A 35 -4.06 -2.84 -20.44
N ASP A 36 -4.51 -2.13 -19.41
CA ASP A 36 -5.23 -0.87 -19.54
C ASP A 36 -4.69 0.10 -18.50
N LEU A 37 -3.98 1.12 -18.97
CA LEU A 37 -3.34 2.12 -18.11
C LEU A 37 -4.36 2.87 -17.24
N LEU A 38 -5.52 3.24 -17.79
CA LEU A 38 -6.54 3.96 -17.03
C LEU A 38 -7.06 3.09 -15.89
N ARG A 39 -7.35 1.81 -16.16
CA ARG A 39 -7.80 0.90 -15.12
C ARG A 39 -6.70 0.64 -14.09
N VAL A 40 -5.43 0.53 -14.48
CA VAL A 40 -4.32 0.39 -13.52
C VAL A 40 -4.22 1.62 -12.62
N LEU A 41 -4.20 2.83 -13.20
CA LEU A 41 -4.11 4.08 -12.45
C LEU A 41 -5.33 4.32 -11.56
N ALA A 42 -6.53 3.97 -12.02
CA ALA A 42 -7.77 4.08 -11.25
C ALA A 42 -7.82 3.12 -10.05
N ASN A 43 -6.99 2.08 -10.02
CA ASN A 43 -6.80 1.26 -8.82
C ASN A 43 -5.66 1.80 -7.94
N TRP A 44 -4.54 2.17 -8.57
CA TRP A 44 -3.31 2.48 -7.86
C TRP A 44 -3.35 3.84 -7.18
N LEU A 45 -3.74 4.90 -7.89
CA LEU A 45 -3.73 6.26 -7.35
C LEU A 45 -4.70 6.42 -6.17
N PRO A 46 -5.97 5.95 -6.22
CA PRO A 46 -6.84 6.03 -5.06
C PRO A 46 -6.34 5.25 -3.85
N LEU A 47 -5.66 4.11 -4.08
CA LEU A 47 -5.09 3.33 -2.99
C LEU A 47 -3.88 4.03 -2.37
N CYS A 48 -2.99 4.60 -3.17
CA CYS A 48 -1.90 5.44 -2.68
C CYS A 48 -2.42 6.64 -1.88
N LEU A 49 -3.47 7.31 -2.37
CA LEU A 49 -4.10 8.42 -1.67
C LEU A 49 -4.69 7.98 -0.33
N ALA A 50 -5.52 6.94 -0.32
CA ALA A 50 -6.16 6.44 0.89
C ALA A 50 -5.13 5.92 1.91
N TRP A 51 -4.11 5.20 1.46
CA TRP A 51 -2.98 4.77 2.28
C TRP A 51 -2.21 5.97 2.83
N GLY A 52 -1.98 6.99 2.01
CA GLY A 52 -1.31 8.22 2.43
C GLY A 52 -2.06 9.03 3.49
N MET A 53 -3.36 8.78 3.65
CA MET A 53 -4.14 9.31 4.77
C MET A 53 -4.05 8.40 6.00
N ALA A 54 -4.28 7.09 5.82
CA ALA A 54 -4.37 6.14 6.94
C ALA A 54 -3.02 5.81 7.59
N ALA A 55 -1.98 5.60 6.78
CA ALA A 55 -0.65 5.20 7.24
C ALA A 55 -0.01 6.19 8.23
N PRO A 56 0.05 7.51 7.97
CA PRO A 56 0.63 8.46 8.93
C PRO A 56 -0.22 8.57 10.20
N MET A 57 -1.56 8.49 10.11
CA MET A 57 -2.44 8.51 11.28
C MET A 57 -2.17 7.34 12.24
N LEU A 58 -1.77 6.18 11.70
CA LEU A 58 -1.39 5.00 12.48
C LEU A 58 0.12 4.97 12.83
N GLY A 59 0.87 6.01 12.46
CA GLY A 59 2.30 6.15 12.72
C GLY A 59 3.18 5.23 11.86
N LEU A 60 2.66 4.69 10.75
CA LEU A 60 3.38 3.78 9.85
C LEU A 60 4.44 4.45 9.00
N TRP A 61 4.58 5.78 9.06
CA TRP A 61 5.65 6.56 8.42
C TRP A 61 6.50 7.37 9.40
N ASN A 62 6.32 7.17 10.71
CA ASN A 62 7.13 7.81 11.73
C ASN A 62 8.59 7.36 11.63
N LYS A 63 9.54 8.19 12.07
CA LYS A 63 10.97 7.82 12.05
C LYS A 63 11.32 6.77 13.11
N SER A 64 10.73 6.91 14.30
CA SER A 64 10.97 6.01 15.45
C SER A 64 9.94 4.89 15.50
N GLN A 65 9.81 4.10 14.43
CA GLN A 65 8.82 3.01 14.45
C GLN A 65 9.27 1.87 15.35
N PRO A 66 8.34 1.27 16.10
CA PRO A 66 8.54 -0.03 16.71
C PRO A 66 9.02 -1.08 15.69
N THR A 67 9.47 -2.23 16.18
CA THR A 67 9.79 -3.36 15.29
C THR A 67 8.53 -3.85 14.56
N PHE A 68 8.71 -4.55 13.44
CA PHE A 68 7.65 -5.11 12.61
C PHE A 68 6.70 -5.99 13.42
N LEU A 69 7.24 -6.82 14.33
CA LEU A 69 6.47 -7.66 15.25
C LEU A 69 5.52 -6.85 16.15
N MET A 70 5.83 -5.59 16.45
CA MET A 70 4.98 -4.71 17.24
C MET A 70 4.02 -3.86 16.38
N ASN A 71 4.23 -3.80 15.06
CA ASN A 71 3.52 -2.89 14.14
C ASN A 71 2.71 -3.56 13.04
N TRP A 72 2.83 -4.87 12.81
CA TRP A 72 2.13 -5.57 11.71
C TRP A 72 0.61 -5.37 11.74
N TRP A 73 0.01 -5.31 12.94
CA TRP A 73 -1.42 -5.08 13.11
C TRP A 73 -1.85 -3.68 12.63
N ARG A 74 -0.98 -2.67 12.76
CA ARG A 74 -1.24 -1.30 12.26
C ARG A 74 -1.27 -1.26 10.74
N VAL A 75 -0.40 -2.05 10.08
CA VAL A 75 -0.41 -2.21 8.61
C VAL A 75 -1.75 -2.79 8.15
N ILE A 76 -2.25 -3.80 8.88
CA ILE A 76 -3.57 -4.39 8.61
C ILE A 76 -4.68 -3.36 8.74
N TRP A 77 -4.75 -2.62 9.85
CA TRP A 77 -5.80 -1.60 10.02
C TRP A 77 -5.71 -0.48 9.00
N ALA A 78 -4.50 -0.02 8.66
CA ALA A 78 -4.31 0.97 7.62
C ALA A 78 -4.87 0.47 6.28
N ALA A 79 -4.64 -0.80 5.92
CA ALA A 79 -5.16 -1.39 4.69
C ALA A 79 -6.68 -1.59 4.73
N ILE A 80 -7.23 -2.05 5.87
CA ILE A 80 -8.67 -2.19 6.09
C ILE A 80 -9.40 -0.85 5.90
N LEU A 81 -8.80 0.26 6.35
CA LEU A 81 -9.35 1.60 6.16
C LEU A 81 -9.14 2.12 4.74
N SER A 82 -7.98 1.86 4.14
CA SER A 82 -7.59 2.43 2.85
C SER A 82 -8.31 1.78 1.66
N VAL A 83 -8.42 0.45 1.65
CA VAL A 83 -8.90 -0.29 0.49
C VAL A 83 -10.36 0.00 0.17
N PRO A 84 -11.31 -0.03 1.13
CA PRO A 84 -12.70 0.32 0.84
C PRO A 84 -12.84 1.74 0.27
N LEU A 85 -12.14 2.72 0.84
CA LEU A 85 -12.13 4.09 0.34
C LEU A 85 -11.59 4.16 -1.10
N ALA A 86 -10.46 3.50 -1.37
CA ALA A 86 -9.86 3.46 -2.69
C ALA A 86 -10.78 2.82 -3.74
N VAL A 87 -11.47 1.73 -3.39
CA VAL A 87 -12.39 1.04 -4.30
C VAL A 87 -13.64 1.89 -4.59
N VAL A 88 -14.14 2.63 -3.60
CA VAL A 88 -15.25 3.58 -3.81
C VAL A 88 -14.83 4.68 -4.79
N ILE A 89 -13.66 5.30 -4.58
CA ILE A 89 -13.12 6.33 -5.48
C ILE A 89 -12.94 5.76 -6.90
N ARG A 90 -12.38 4.54 -7.02
CA ARG A 90 -12.27 3.82 -8.29
C ARG A 90 -13.63 3.64 -8.96
N GLY A 91 -14.67 3.29 -8.21
CA GLY A 91 -16.03 3.13 -8.71
C GLY A 91 -16.55 4.39 -9.40
N PHE A 92 -16.28 5.56 -8.82
CA PHE A 92 -16.58 6.85 -9.44
C PHE A 92 -15.74 7.12 -10.69
N ILE A 93 -14.43 6.86 -10.65
CA ILE A 93 -13.52 7.10 -11.79
C ILE A 93 -13.92 6.26 -13.01
N LEU A 94 -14.21 4.97 -12.80
CA LEU A 94 -14.52 4.04 -13.88
C LEU A 94 -16.01 3.95 -14.20
N ASN A 95 -16.86 4.66 -13.45
CA ASN A 95 -18.32 4.56 -13.53
C ASN A 95 -18.81 3.09 -13.46
N THR A 96 -18.28 2.34 -12.49
CA THR A 96 -18.61 0.91 -12.28
C THR A 96 -19.02 0.65 -10.85
N PRO A 97 -19.94 -0.31 -10.59
CA PRO A 97 -20.33 -0.66 -9.23
C PRO A 97 -19.16 -1.26 -8.44
N THR A 98 -19.14 -0.99 -7.14
CA THR A 98 -18.18 -1.60 -6.20
C THR A 98 -18.64 -3.01 -5.85
N ILE A 99 -17.82 -4.02 -6.18
CA ILE A 99 -18.12 -5.42 -5.88
C ILE A 99 -17.39 -5.82 -4.60
N GLY A 100 -18.12 -6.39 -3.63
CA GLY A 100 -17.58 -6.75 -2.32
C GLY A 100 -16.39 -7.72 -2.39
N ILE A 101 -16.44 -8.74 -3.25
CA ILE A 101 -15.33 -9.69 -3.38
C ILE A 101 -14.04 -9.03 -3.86
N PHE A 102 -14.15 -8.02 -4.74
CA PHE A 102 -12.99 -7.25 -5.19
C PHE A 102 -12.33 -6.51 -4.03
N VAL A 103 -13.14 -5.89 -3.16
CA VAL A 103 -12.65 -5.21 -1.94
C VAL A 103 -11.90 -6.19 -1.04
N LEU A 104 -12.47 -7.37 -0.78
CA LEU A 104 -11.87 -8.37 0.10
C LEU A 104 -10.55 -8.92 -0.45
N VAL A 105 -10.52 -9.27 -1.74
CA VAL A 105 -9.31 -9.77 -2.40
C VAL A 105 -8.24 -8.68 -2.44
N MET A 106 -8.60 -7.47 -2.87
CA MET A 106 -7.67 -6.34 -2.90
C MET A 106 -7.08 -6.07 -1.52
N MET A 107 -7.90 -6.15 -0.47
CA MET A 107 -7.47 -5.97 0.92
C MET A 107 -6.49 -7.05 1.36
N ALA A 108 -6.83 -8.32 1.15
CA ALA A 108 -5.98 -9.45 1.53
C ALA A 108 -4.59 -9.39 0.86
N PHE A 109 -4.56 -9.17 -0.46
CA PHE A 109 -3.29 -9.11 -1.20
C PHE A 109 -2.50 -7.83 -0.92
N SER A 110 -3.17 -6.70 -0.70
CA SER A 110 -2.50 -5.47 -0.26
C SER A 110 -1.85 -5.64 1.11
N ILE A 111 -2.56 -6.25 2.07
CA ILE A 111 -2.02 -6.57 3.39
C ILE A 111 -0.81 -7.48 3.24
N LEU A 112 -0.94 -8.58 2.50
CA LEU A 112 0.15 -9.55 2.32
C LEU A 112 1.39 -8.88 1.69
N GLY A 113 1.19 -8.14 0.60
CA GLY A 113 2.26 -7.41 -0.08
C GLY A 113 2.96 -6.43 0.86
N LEU A 114 2.18 -5.62 1.59
CA LEU A 114 2.74 -4.66 2.53
C LEU A 114 3.47 -5.34 3.68
N LEU A 115 2.95 -6.42 4.25
CA LEU A 115 3.65 -7.15 5.31
C LEU A 115 4.98 -7.72 4.82
N ILE A 116 5.03 -8.27 3.61
CA ILE A 116 6.27 -8.74 2.98
C ILE A 116 7.24 -7.56 2.79
N TRP A 117 6.78 -6.45 2.22
CA TRP A 117 7.60 -5.25 2.04
C TRP A 117 8.17 -4.73 3.35
N ARG A 118 7.33 -4.64 4.40
CA ARG A 118 7.73 -4.16 5.72
C ARG A 118 8.75 -5.07 6.39
N LEU A 119 8.63 -6.38 6.17
CA LEU A 119 9.64 -7.34 6.62
C LEU A 119 10.96 -7.15 5.86
N ILE A 120 10.93 -7.03 4.53
CA ILE A 120 12.12 -6.77 3.69
C ILE A 120 12.79 -5.48 4.12
N TRP A 121 12.04 -4.40 4.23
CA TRP A 121 12.55 -3.10 4.64
C TRP A 121 13.21 -3.17 6.02
N GLN A 122 12.58 -3.84 6.99
CA GLN A 122 13.17 -3.97 8.31
C GLN A 122 14.44 -4.84 8.34
N LEU A 123 14.48 -5.93 7.58
CA LEU A 123 15.62 -6.86 7.61
C LEU A 123 16.84 -6.34 6.85
N PHE A 124 16.61 -5.63 5.73
CA PHE A 124 17.68 -5.30 4.79
C PHE A 124 17.96 -3.80 4.67
N LEU A 125 16.97 -2.94 4.93
CA LEU A 125 17.08 -1.50 4.65
C LEU A 125 17.12 -0.66 5.93
N ARG A 126 16.52 -1.13 7.03
CA ARG A 126 16.60 -0.48 8.33
C ARG A 126 17.91 -0.87 9.01
N GLN A 127 18.95 -0.06 8.82
CA GLN A 127 20.21 -0.24 9.55
C GLN A 127 19.95 -0.16 11.07
N LYS A 128 20.47 -1.14 11.82
CA LYS A 128 20.56 -1.06 13.28
C LYS A 128 21.55 0.05 13.61
N SER A 129 21.07 1.27 13.85
CA SER A 129 21.83 2.25 14.63
C SER A 129 21.88 1.82 16.08
#